data_AF-A0A3E5GN69-F1
#
_entry.id   AF-A0A3E5GN69-F1
#
_cell.length_a   1.000
_cell.length_b   1.000
_cell.length_c   1.000
_cell.angle_alpha   90.00
_cell.angle_beta   90.00
_cell.angle_gamma   90.00
#
_symmetry.space_group_name_H-M   'P 1'
#
loop_
_entity.id
_entity.type
_entity.pdbx_description
1 polymer ?
#
loop_
_entity_poly.entity_id
_entity_poly.type
_entity_poly.pdbx_seq_one_letter_code
_entity_poly.pdbx_strand_id
1 'polypeptide(L)' 'MYKDIFESIRNEAEKRNLRERTIQLYCSDVSYFLRWIGKNVSDLTLEDAESFLTAKRLEGRSPETH' A
#
# COMPACT_ATOMS: atom_id res chain seq x y z
N MET A 1 -0.70 7.87 12.56
CA MET A 1 0.22 8.68 11.75
C MET A 1 -0.07 8.62 10.24
N TYR A 2 -0.92 7.71 9.74
CA TYR A 2 -1.31 7.65 8.31
C TYR A 2 -2.82 7.73 8.08
N LYS A 3 -3.55 8.35 9.03
CA LYS A 3 -5.02 8.26 9.09
C LYS A 3 -5.66 8.91 7.86
N ASP A 4 -5.12 10.04 7.41
CA ASP A 4 -5.56 10.79 6.23
C ASP A 4 -5.38 9.99 4.93
N ILE A 5 -4.31 9.20 4.82
CA ILE A 5 -4.03 8.38 3.63
C ILE A 5 -5.01 7.21 3.56
N PHE A 6 -5.23 6.52 4.68
CA PHE A 6 -6.18 5.42 4.74
C PHE A 6 -7.61 5.88 4.52
N GLU A 7 -7.97 7.07 5.00
CA GLU A 7 -9.27 7.68 4.74
C GLU A 7 -9.45 8.03 3.26
N SER A 8 -8.42 8.56 2.61
CA SER A 8 -8.42 8.82 1.16
C SER A 8 -8.58 7.52 0.35
N ILE A 9 -7.83 6.46 0.70
CA ILE A 9 -7.94 5.13 0.07
C ILE A 9 -9.37 4.58 0.23
N ARG A 10 -9.92 4.67 1.45
CA ARG A 10 -11.28 4.19 1.73
C ARG A 10 -12.30 4.97 0.90
N ASN A 11 -12.25 6.30 0.89
CA ASN A 11 -13.18 7.14 0.15
C ASN A 11 -13.16 6.85 -1.35
N GLU A 12 -11.98 6.74 -1.95
CA GLU A 12 -11.84 6.39 -3.37
C GLU A 12 -12.29 4.95 -3.68
N ALA A 13 -12.07 4.01 -2.76
CA ALA A 13 -12.50 2.64 -2.92
C ALA A 13 -14.02 2.46 -2.76
N GLU A 14 -14.65 3.20 -1.84
CA GLU A 14 -16.10 3.24 -1.67
C GLU A 14 -16.80 3.84 -2.89
N LYS A 15 -16.27 4.93 -3.46
CA LYS A 15 -16.78 5.49 -4.73
C LYS A 15 -16.75 4.46 -5.87
N ARG A 16 -15.79 3.54 -5.85
CA ARG A 16 -15.63 2.46 -6.84
C ARG A 16 -16.42 1.19 -6.47
N ASN A 17 -17.22 1.22 -5.40
CA ASN A 17 -17.99 0.07 -4.90
C ASN A 17 -17.10 -1.16 -4.60
N LEU A 18 -15.86 -0.94 -4.16
CA LEU A 18 -14.98 -2.04 -3.76
C LEU A 18 -15.46 -2.67 -2.45
N ARG A 19 -15.27 -3.99 -2.32
CA ARG A 19 -15.62 -4.72 -1.10
C ARG A 19 -14.78 -4.23 0.07
N GLU A 20 -15.35 -4.19 1.26
CA GLU A 20 -14.64 -3.79 2.48
C GLU A 20 -13.33 -4.57 2.68
N ARG A 21 -13.33 -5.87 2.35
CA ARG A 21 -12.13 -6.72 2.41
C ARG A 21 -11.01 -6.24 1.48
N THR A 22 -11.34 -5.75 0.30
CA THR A 22 -10.37 -5.17 -0.64
C THR A 22 -9.82 -3.86 -0.11
N ILE A 23 -10.66 -3.02 0.50
CA ILE A 23 -10.24 -1.77 1.14
C ILE A 23 -9.27 -2.04 2.30
N GLN A 24 -9.58 -3.02 3.14
CA GLN A 24 -8.72 -3.46 4.23
C GLN A 24 -7.38 -4.00 3.72
N LEU A 25 -7.39 -4.75 2.61
CA LEU A 25 -6.18 -5.26 1.98
C LEU A 25 -5.28 -4.10 1.50
N TYR A 26 -5.86 -3.12 0.80
CA TYR A 26 -5.15 -1.94 0.35
C TYR A 26 -4.54 -1.13 1.50
N CYS A 27 -5.31 -0.91 2.57
CA CYS A 27 -4.78 -0.24 3.77
C CYS A 27 -3.63 -1.04 4.41
N SER A 28 -3.73 -2.37 4.41
CA SER A 28 -2.69 -3.25 4.98
C SER A 28 -1.40 -3.24 4.14
N ASP A 29 -1.50 -3.36 2.82
CA ASP A 29 -0.36 -3.28 1.91
C ASP A 29 0.31 -1.90 1.98
N VAL A 30 -0.47 -0.81 1.98
CA VAL A 30 0.08 0.56 2.10
C VAL A 30 0.72 0.78 3.47
N SER A 31 0.10 0.29 4.54
CA SER A 31 0.71 0.35 5.88
C SER A 31 2.03 -0.41 5.94
N TYR A 32 2.13 -1.56 5.26
CA TYR A 32 3.34 -2.35 5.19
C TYR A 32 4.43 -1.61 4.41
N PHE A 33 4.09 -1.06 3.23
CA PHE A 33 5.00 -0.26 2.42
C PHE A 33 5.57 0.94 3.18
N LEU A 34 4.71 1.73 3.82
CA LEU A 34 5.12 2.93 4.58
C LEU A 34 6.01 2.58 5.78
N ARG A 35 5.76 1.43 6.42
CA ARG A 35 6.60 0.93 7.50
C ARG A 35 7.94 0.40 7.01
N TRP A 36 7.98 -0.24 5.84
CA TRP A 36 9.22 -0.75 5.24
C TRP A 36 10.15 0.39 4.85
N ILE A 37 9.60 1.46 4.27
CA ILE A 37 10.39 2.55 3.75
C ILE A 37 10.88 3.54 4.81
N GLY A 38 10.10 3.72 5.89
CA GLY A 38 10.47 4.59 7.01
C GLY A 38 10.57 6.08 6.66
N LYS A 39 10.16 6.49 5.44
CA LYS A 39 10.14 7.88 4.97
C LYS A 39 8.77 8.52 5.16
N ASN A 40 8.72 9.85 5.11
CA ASN A 40 7.45 10.58 5.03
C ASN A 40 6.83 10.39 3.63
N VAL A 41 5.51 10.42 3.57
CA VAL A 41 4.75 10.22 2.32
C VAL A 41 5.04 11.31 1.30
N SER A 42 5.32 12.54 1.75
CA SER A 42 5.71 13.66 0.89
C SER A 42 7.08 13.48 0.23
N ASP A 43 7.94 12.62 0.79
CA ASP A 43 9.29 12.36 0.29
C ASP A 43 9.37 11.06 -0.54
N LEU A 44 8.24 10.40 -0.80
CA LEU A 44 8.21 9.16 -1.57
C LEU A 44 8.52 9.43 -3.04
N THR A 45 9.46 8.65 -3.59
CA THR A 45 9.80 8.69 -5.02
C THR A 45 9.31 7.44 -5.76
N LEU A 46 9.47 7.43 -7.09
CA LEU A 46 9.19 6.24 -7.89
C LEU A 46 10.18 5.11 -7.56
N GLU A 47 11.46 5.43 -7.36
CA GLU A 47 12.52 4.46 -7.03
C GLU A 47 12.21 3.70 -5.73
N ASP A 48 11.62 4.40 -4.77
CA ASP A 48 11.15 3.84 -3.50
C ASP A 48 10.09 2.74 -3.69
N ALA A 49 9.15 2.95 -4.62
CA ALA A 49 8.15 1.96 -4.98
C ALA A 49 8.76 0.77 -5.75
N GLU A 50 9.68 1.04 -6.67
CA GLU A 50 10.38 -0.02 -7.42
C GLU A 50 11.25 -0.89 -6.52
N SER A 51 11.96 -0.28 -5.57
CA SER A 51 12.77 -0.97 -4.58
C SER A 51 11.92 -1.88 -3.69
N PHE A 52 10.77 -1.37 -3.23
CA PHE A 52 9.81 -2.18 -2.46
C PHE A 52 9.25 -3.37 -3.27
N LEU A 53 8.83 -3.16 -4.52
CA LEU A 53 8.32 -4.24 -5.37
C LEU A 53 9.39 -5.29 -5.68
N THR A 54 10.63 -4.84 -5.90
CA THR A 54 11.79 -5.72 -6.09
C THR A 54 12.09 -6.53 -4.84
N ALA A 55 12.07 -5.91 -3.67
CA ALA A 55 12.22 -6.60 -2.38
C ALA A 55 11.11 -7.63 -2.17
N LYS A 56 9.84 -7.27 -2.38
CA LYS A 56 8.68 -8.17 -2.26
C LYS A 56 8.79 -9.39 -3.20
N ARG A 57 9.32 -9.19 -4.41
CA ARG A 57 9.62 -10.27 -5.36
C ARG A 57 10.75 -11.19 -4.89
N LEU A 58 11.82 -10.63 -4.30
CA LEU A 58 12.95 -11.39 -3.78
C LEU A 58 12.61 -12.16 -2.49
N GLU A 59 11.68 -11.65 -1.68
CA GLU A 59 11.17 -12.34 -0.48
C GLU A 59 10.32 -13.58 -0.78
N GLY A 60 10.13 -13.95 -2.05
CA GLY A 60 9.50 -15.22 -2.45
C GLY A 60 7.98 -15.27 -2.23
N ARG A 61 7.32 -14.13 -1.95
CA ARG A 61 5.87 -14.04 -2.07
C ARG A 61 5.52 -14.08 -3.55
N SER A 62 5.03 -15.22 -4.02
CA SER A 62 4.45 -15.39 -5.35
C SER A 62 3.48 -14.23 -5.65
N PRO A 63 3.43 -13.72 -6.90
CA PRO A 63 2.56 -12.59 -7.29
C PRO A 63 1.05 -12.90 -7.25
N GLU A 64 0.66 -14.07 -6.74
CA GLU A 64 -0.74 -14.47 -6.52
C GLU A 64 -1.31 -13.69 -5.33
N THR A 65 -1.69 -12.45 -5.61
CA THR A 65 -2.34 -11.58 -4.65
C THR A 65 -3.84 -11.90 -4.73
N HIS A 66 -4.32 -12.66 -3.74
CA HIS A 66 -5.66 -13.21 -3.57
C HIS A 66 -6.72 -12.16 -3.17
#